data_AF-A0A382UCE5-F1
#
_entry.id   AF-A0A382UCE5-F1
#
_cell.length_a   1.000
_cell.length_b   1.000
_cell.length_c   1.000
_cell.angle_alpha   90.00
_cell.angle_beta   90.00
_cell.angle_gamma   90.00
#
_symmetry.space_group_name_H-M   'P 1'
#
loop_
_entity.id
_entity.type
_entity.pdbx_description
1 polymer ?
#
loop_
_entity_poly.entity_id
_entity_poly.type
_entity_poly.pdbx_seq_one_letter_code
_entity_poly.pdbx_strand_id
1 'polypeptide(L)'
;MATEVRNNNKLTFPIAYGATKADSDLVGAWWSEDREGYIQPAEFLLGRGGTVLGAMYASGPVGRMGADEAIRLITRRENMRKEEDAKAN
;
A
#
# COMPACT_ATOMS: atom_id res chain seq x y z
N MET A 1 -1.53 7.64 -19.87
CA MET A 1 -2.57 7.44 -18.81
C MET A 1 -2.02 7.58 -17.39
N ALA A 2 -1.17 6.70 -16.86
CA ALA A 2 -0.71 6.82 -15.44
C ALA A 2 0.06 8.13 -15.13
N THR A 3 1.02 8.51 -15.98
CA THR A 3 1.78 9.77 -15.87
C THR A 3 0.89 11.00 -15.97
N GLU A 4 -0.14 10.93 -16.83
CA GLU A 4 -1.11 12.00 -17.04
C GLU A 4 -1.99 12.18 -15.80
N VAL A 5 -2.54 11.09 -15.25
CA VAL A 5 -3.32 11.11 -13.99
C VAL A 5 -2.48 11.70 -12.85
N ARG A 6 -1.22 11.27 -12.72
CA ARG A 6 -0.29 11.81 -11.72
C ARG A 6 -0.12 13.32 -11.87
N ASN A 7 0.17 13.79 -13.08
CA ASN A 7 0.43 15.20 -13.35
C ASN A 7 -0.83 16.07 -13.14
N ASN A 8 -1.98 15.63 -13.65
CA ASN A 8 -3.25 16.36 -13.53
C ASN A 8 -3.71 16.48 -12.07
N ASN A 9 -3.45 15.46 -11.25
CA ASN A 9 -3.78 15.46 -9.82
C ASN A 9 -2.63 15.95 -8.93
N LYS A 10 -1.50 16.41 -9.51
CA LYS A 10 -0.31 16.89 -8.80
C LYS A 10 0.21 15.89 -7.75
N LEU A 11 0.13 14.60 -8.04
CA LEU A 11 0.60 13.55 -7.14
C LEU A 11 2.12 13.50 -7.14
N THR A 12 2.71 13.41 -5.95
CA THR A 12 4.17 13.41 -5.74
C THR A 12 4.77 12.01 -5.72
N PHE A 13 3.95 10.97 -5.92
CA PHE A 13 4.34 9.57 -5.90
C PHE A 13 4.06 8.89 -7.24
N PRO A 14 4.77 7.79 -7.56
CA PRO A 14 4.54 7.04 -8.79
C PRO A 14 3.15 6.38 -8.79
N ILE A 15 2.57 6.29 -9.98
CA ILE A 15 1.31 5.59 -10.24
C ILE A 15 1.57 4.53 -11.29
N ALA A 16 1.19 3.28 -10.99
CA ALA A 16 1.16 2.18 -11.95
C ALA A 16 -0.24 2.06 -12.58
N TYR A 17 -0.32 1.40 -13.73
CA TYR A 17 -1.56 1.13 -14.46
C TYR A 17 -1.50 -0.25 -15.11
N GLY A 18 -2.66 -0.88 -15.29
CA GLY A 18 -2.78 -2.16 -16.00
C GLY A 18 -2.57 -3.38 -15.11
N ALA A 19 -2.94 -3.30 -13.82
CA ALA A 19 -2.92 -4.46 -12.93
C ALA A 19 -3.78 -5.59 -13.50
N THR A 20 -3.21 -6.79 -13.54
CA THR A 20 -3.81 -8.01 -14.09
C THR A 20 -4.31 -8.93 -12.98
N LYS A 21 -5.05 -9.97 -13.36
CA LYS A 21 -5.43 -11.03 -12.41
C LYS A 21 -4.22 -11.73 -11.81
N ALA A 22 -3.15 -11.93 -12.59
CA ALA A 22 -1.90 -12.48 -12.09
C ALA A 22 -1.27 -11.58 -11.01
N ASP A 23 -1.33 -10.25 -11.17
CA ASP A 23 -0.86 -9.32 -10.13
C ASP A 23 -1.72 -9.42 -8.86
N SER A 24 -3.04 -9.57 -9.02
CA SER A 24 -3.98 -9.81 -7.91
C SER A 24 -3.62 -11.08 -7.15
N ASP A 25 -3.39 -12.18 -7.87
CA ASP A 25 -3.04 -13.48 -7.29
C ASP A 25 -1.68 -13.42 -6.57
N LEU A 26 -0.70 -12.69 -7.12
CA LEU A 26 0.63 -12.51 -6.52
C LEU A 26 0.57 -11.83 -5.15
N VAL A 27 -0.35 -10.88 -4.95
CA VAL A 27 -0.49 -10.14 -3.68
C VAL A 27 -1.64 -10.65 -2.81
N GLY A 28 -2.37 -11.67 -3.27
CA GLY A 28 -3.54 -12.24 -2.59
C GLY A 28 -4.75 -11.31 -2.56
N ALA A 29 -4.84 -10.34 -3.48
CA ALA A 29 -5.99 -9.45 -3.59
C ALA A 29 -7.19 -10.18 -4.22
N TRP A 30 -8.40 -9.77 -3.85
CA TRP A 30 -9.61 -10.28 -4.50
C TRP A 30 -9.72 -9.72 -5.92
N TRP A 31 -10.19 -10.56 -6.84
CA TRP A 31 -10.48 -10.16 -8.22
C TRP A 31 -11.99 -10.03 -8.43
N SER A 32 -12.43 -8.89 -8.97
CA SER A 32 -13.85 -8.63 -9.25
C SER A 32 -14.29 -9.25 -10.57
N GLU A 33 -14.58 -10.56 -10.56
CA GLU A 33 -15.11 -11.26 -11.74
C GLU A 33 -16.47 -10.69 -12.20
N ASP A 34 -17.25 -10.16 -11.26
CA ASP A 34 -18.61 -9.65 -11.44
C ASP A 34 -18.67 -8.23 -12.04
N ARG A 35 -17.54 -7.54 -12.17
CA ARG A 35 -17.47 -6.12 -12.58
C ARG A 35 -16.42 -5.85 -13.65
N GLU A 36 -16.44 -6.65 -14.71
CA GLU A 36 -15.53 -6.53 -15.86
C GLU A 36 -14.05 -6.79 -15.55
N GLY A 37 -13.73 -7.33 -14.37
CA GLY A 37 -12.40 -7.83 -14.03
C GLY A 37 -11.41 -6.74 -13.61
N TYR A 38 -11.33 -6.46 -12.32
CA TYR A 38 -10.28 -5.62 -11.76
C TYR A 38 -9.86 -6.08 -10.36
N ILE A 39 -8.64 -5.70 -9.97
CA ILE A 39 -8.08 -5.95 -8.64
C ILE A 39 -8.81 -5.12 -7.58
N GLN A 40 -9.33 -5.77 -6.54
CA GLN A 40 -9.92 -5.09 -5.39
C GLN A 40 -8.81 -4.48 -4.51
N PRO A 41 -9.12 -3.46 -3.69
CA PRO A 41 -8.11 -2.77 -2.91
C PRO A 41 -7.30 -3.72 -2.00
N ALA A 42 -5.99 -3.67 -2.16
CA ALA A 42 -5.01 -4.27 -1.28
C ALA A 42 -3.92 -3.24 -0.97
N GLU A 43 -3.74 -2.94 0.31
CA GLU A 43 -2.83 -1.91 0.80
C GLU A 43 -1.78 -2.54 1.70
N PHE A 44 -0.51 -2.13 1.51
CA PHE A 44 0.62 -2.69 2.25
C PHE A 44 1.48 -1.56 2.82
N LEU A 45 1.84 -1.66 4.09
CA LEU A 45 2.92 -0.90 4.68
C LEU A 45 4.17 -1.74 4.68
N LEU A 46 5.21 -1.25 4.01
CA LEU A 46 6.47 -1.96 3.84
C LEU A 46 7.57 -1.29 4.66
N GLY A 47 8.34 -2.10 5.38
CA GLY A 47 9.58 -1.71 6.01
C GLY A 47 10.74 -1.78 5.02
N ARG A 48 11.90 -1.29 5.44
CA ARG A 48 13.14 -1.40 4.66
C ARG A 48 13.43 -2.88 4.35
N GLY A 49 13.85 -3.17 3.12
CA GLY A 49 14.13 -4.53 2.66
C GLY A 49 12.89 -5.34 2.26
N GLY A 50 11.70 -4.71 2.18
CA GLY A 50 10.49 -5.36 1.66
C GLY A 50 9.70 -6.16 2.71
N THR A 51 9.99 -5.99 4.00
CA THR A 51 9.20 -6.64 5.06
C THR A 51 7.81 -6.02 5.16
N VAL A 52 6.76 -6.82 5.09
CA VAL A 52 5.39 -6.35 5.30
C VAL A 52 5.15 -6.06 6.78
N LEU A 53 4.80 -4.82 7.10
CA LEU A 53 4.54 -4.32 8.47
C LEU A 53 3.05 -4.33 8.81
N GLY A 54 2.22 -4.20 7.78
CA GLY A 54 0.78 -4.21 7.88
C GLY A 54 0.19 -4.38 6.48
N ALA A 55 -0.97 -5.03 6.41
CA ALA A 55 -1.71 -5.21 5.18
C ALA A 55 -3.20 -5.03 5.45
N MET A 56 -3.93 -4.54 4.45
CA MET A 56 -5.37 -4.39 4.50
C MET A 56 -5.95 -4.81 3.14
N TYR A 57 -6.99 -5.62 3.19
CA TYR A 57 -7.70 -6.12 2.02
C TYR A 57 -9.16 -5.73 2.14
N ALA A 58 -9.73 -5.19 1.06
CA ALA A 58 -11.10 -4.74 1.05
C ALA A 58 -11.84 -5.18 -0.22
N SER A 59 -13.14 -5.37 -0.08
CA SER A 59 -14.06 -5.58 -1.20
C SER A 59 -14.93 -4.33 -1.38
N GLY A 60 -14.94 -3.74 -2.56
CA GLY A 60 -15.74 -2.54 -2.84
C GLY A 60 -15.11 -1.25 -2.27
N PRO A 61 -15.91 -0.19 -2.01
CA PRO A 61 -15.37 1.13 -1.70
C PRO A 61 -14.93 1.33 -0.24
N VAL A 62 -15.27 0.39 0.65
CA VAL A 62 -15.12 0.54 2.11
C VAL A 62 -13.80 -0.07 2.60
N GLY A 63 -13.22 0.53 3.63
CA GLY A 63 -12.08 -0.03 4.34
C GLY A 63 -10.78 0.30 3.65
N ARG A 64 -10.24 1.49 3.91
CA ARG A 64 -8.90 1.91 3.50
C ARG A 64 -8.13 2.34 4.73
N MET A 65 -6.82 2.17 4.72
CA MET A 65 -6.00 2.69 5.80
C MET A 65 -6.04 4.21 5.78
N GLY A 66 -6.39 4.82 6.91
CA GLY A 66 -6.30 6.26 7.04
C GLY A 66 -4.84 6.72 6.92
N ALA A 67 -4.59 7.83 6.21
CA ALA A 67 -3.24 8.38 6.11
C ALA A 67 -2.63 8.67 7.50
N ASP A 68 -3.44 9.19 8.42
CA ASP A 68 -3.03 9.48 9.80
C ASP A 68 -2.65 8.21 10.58
N GLU A 69 -3.37 7.11 10.34
CA GLU A 69 -3.09 5.82 10.97
C GLU A 69 -1.79 5.21 10.45
N ALA A 70 -1.58 5.30 9.13
CA ALA A 70 -0.34 4.88 8.49
C ALA A 70 0.86 5.66 9.02
N ILE A 71 0.75 7.00 9.07
CA ILE A 71 1.79 7.89 9.61
C ILE A 71 2.10 7.53 11.06
N ARG A 72 1.07 7.38 11.91
CA ARG A 72 1.24 7.04 13.32
C ARG A 72 2.00 5.72 13.50
N LEU A 73 1.66 4.69 12.74
CA LEU A 73 2.35 3.40 12.81
C LEU A 73 3.81 3.52 12.36
N ILE A 74 4.06 4.17 11.22
CA ILE A 74 5.40 4.36 10.66
C ILE A 74 6.27 5.14 11.65
N THR A 75 5.80 6.28 12.16
CA THR A 75 6.55 7.11 13.12
C THR A 75 6.91 6.33 14.37
N ARG A 76 5.95 5.59 14.95
CA ARG A 76 6.21 4.78 16.13
C ARG A 76 7.29 3.73 15.86
N ARG A 77 7.22 3.04 14.71
CA ARG A 77 8.17 1.98 14.36
C ARG A 77 9.57 2.53 14.11
N GLU A 78 9.69 3.66 13.42
CA GLU A 78 10.99 4.30 13.19
C GLU A 78 11.62 4.82 14.49
N ASN A 79 10.82 5.26 15.45
CA ASN A 79 11.34 5.67 16.76
C ASN A 79 11.86 4.46 17.55
N MET A 80 11.11 3.35 17.61
CA MET A 80 11.57 2.12 18.27
C MET A 80 12.89 1.61 17.68
N ARG A 81 13.02 1.62 16.35
CA ARG A 81 14.27 1.24 15.67
C ARG A 81 15.44 2.13 16.09
N LYS A 82 15.25 3.46 16.13
CA LYS A 82 16.30 4.39 16.57
C LYS A 82 16.74 4.14 18.02
N GLU A 83 15.80 3.80 18.90
CA GLU A 83 16.10 3.46 20.31
C GLU A 83 16.89 2.15 20.42
N GLU A 84 16.57 1.15 19.60
CA GLU A 84 17.32 -0.11 19.53
C GLU A 84 18.74 0.12 18.99
N ASP A 85 18.87 0.87 17.89
CA ASP A 85 20.17 1.24 17.30
C ASP A 85 21.03 2.03 18.30
N ALA A 86 20.42 2.89 19.12
CA ALA A 86 21.13 3.67 20.15
C ALA A 86 21.58 2.83 21.35
N LYS A 87 20.90 1.71 21.65
CA LYS A 87 21.31 0.78 22.73
C LYS A 87 22.38 -0.21 22.27
N ALA A 88 22.51 -0.42 20.97
CA ALA A 88 23.48 -1.34 20.37
C ALA A 88 24.85 -0.69 20.11
N ASN A 89 24.94 0.64 20.22
CA ASN A 89 26.17 1.45 20.13
C ASN A 89 26.63 1.91 21.52
#